data_AF-A0A7V0KJF8-F1
#
_entry.id   AF-A0A7V0KJF8-F1
#
_cell.length_a   1.000
_cell.length_b   1.000
_cell.length_c   1.000
_cell.angle_alpha   90.00
_cell.angle_beta   90.00
_cell.angle_gamma   90.00
#
_symmetry.space_group_name_H-M   'P 1'
#
loop_
_entity.id
_entity.type
_entity.pdbx_description
1 polymer ?
#
loop_
_entity_poly.entity_id
_entity_poly.type
_entity_poly.pdbx_seq_one_letter_code
_entity_poly.pdbx_strand_id
1 'polypeptide(L)'
;MQVIKGDQGLLRDHNRGLIVNLLRAVGPSSRADIARRTGLAPSALTRLVRELIQEGVVIEVGKSHSHMGRRPTLIAFNPHFATTIGIKVEDVRLLGARVDLDGRIEARAEIPFLKSPTPTAVMRQVVELVNSLRQGRTLGVGLCISGSVDPINGVDLYSPILGWRNVALQTPLEKMLELSVRVENDVNALTLAERWHGAGAEFRNFVCLTVGEGIGAGVVING
;
A
#
# COMPACT_ATOMS: atom_id res chain seq x y z
N MET A 1 0.69 21.47 -8.15
CA MET A 1 1.78 20.88 -7.36
C MET A 1 2.27 21.93 -6.37
N GLN A 2 1.81 21.89 -5.12
CA GLN A 2 2.34 22.81 -4.09
C GLN A 2 3.70 22.29 -3.63
N VAL A 3 4.75 23.07 -3.90
CA VAL A 3 6.09 22.80 -3.36
C VAL A 3 6.05 23.18 -1.88
N ILE A 4 6.11 22.18 -1.01
CA ILE A 4 6.14 22.37 0.44
C ILE A 4 7.54 22.90 0.81
N LYS A 5 7.60 23.95 1.64
CA LYS A 5 8.86 24.60 2.06
C LYS A 5 9.70 23.59 2.86
N GLY A 6 10.93 23.33 2.43
CA GLY A 6 11.81 22.35 3.07
C GLY A 6 12.19 22.78 4.49
N ASP A 7 11.69 22.06 5.49
CA ASP A 7 12.14 22.16 6.87
C ASP A 7 12.95 20.91 7.27
N GLN A 8 13.54 20.91 8.47
CA GLN A 8 14.36 19.80 8.96
C GLN A 8 13.55 18.50 9.16
N GLY A 9 12.24 18.60 9.40
CA GLY A 9 11.34 17.46 9.54
C GLY A 9 11.09 16.78 8.20
N LEU A 10 10.71 17.56 7.19
CA LEU A 10 10.50 17.12 5.81
C LEU A 10 11.76 16.46 5.23
N LEU A 11 12.93 17.05 5.46
CA LEU A 11 14.19 16.45 5.00
C LEU A 11 14.48 15.11 5.71
N ARG A 12 14.17 15.02 7.00
CA ARG A 12 14.32 13.79 7.77
C ARG A 12 13.38 12.69 7.27
N ASP A 13 12.11 13.01 7.04
CA ASP A 13 11.11 12.06 6.54
C ASP A 13 11.43 11.60 5.12
N HIS A 14 11.88 12.51 4.26
CA HIS A 14 12.38 12.17 2.92
C HIS A 14 13.54 11.19 2.99
N ASN A 15 14.55 11.47 3.83
CA ASN A 15 15.72 10.61 3.97
C ASN A 15 15.36 9.23 4.56
N ARG A 16 14.39 9.16 5.48
CA ARG A 16 13.85 7.90 5.99
C ARG A 16 13.16 7.11 4.88
N GLY A 17 12.35 7.79 4.06
CA GLY A 17 11.71 7.21 2.88
C GLY A 17 12.71 6.65 1.88
N LEU A 18 13.82 7.37 1.60
CA LEU A 18 14.89 6.88 0.74
C LEU A 18 15.50 5.56 1.24
N ILE A 19 15.77 5.45 2.53
CA ILE A 19 16.33 4.24 3.13
C ILE A 19 15.35 3.06 3.01
N VAL A 20 14.09 3.27 3.41
CA VAL A 20 13.05 2.22 3.37
C VAL A 20 12.79 1.77 1.94
N ASN A 21 12.61 2.71 0.99
CA ASN A 21 12.36 2.38 -0.41
C ASN A 21 13.55 1.65 -1.04
N LEU A 22 14.78 2.04 -0.71
CA LEU A 22 15.96 1.31 -1.16
C LEU A 22 15.94 -0.13 -0.65
N LEU A 23 15.74 -0.33 0.67
CA LEU A 23 15.74 -1.66 1.27
C LEU A 23 14.62 -2.55 0.73
N ARG A 24 13.44 -1.98 0.41
CA ARG A 24 12.35 -2.69 -0.27
C ARG A 24 12.71 -3.08 -1.70
N ALA A 25 13.40 -2.20 -2.43
CA ALA A 25 13.72 -2.42 -3.84
C ALA A 25 14.90 -3.37 -4.08
N VAL A 26 15.95 -3.32 -3.23
CA VAL A 26 17.19 -4.10 -3.44
C VAL A 26 17.44 -5.16 -2.38
N GLY A 27 16.61 -5.22 -1.33
CA GLY A 27 16.75 -6.17 -0.23
C GLY A 27 17.80 -5.80 0.83
N PRO A 28 18.16 -6.76 1.71
CA PRO A 28 19.05 -6.53 2.84
C PRO A 28 20.40 -5.93 2.43
N SER A 29 20.79 -4.83 3.05
CA SER A 29 21.97 -4.04 2.67
C SER A 29 22.80 -3.60 3.87
N SER A 30 24.11 -3.49 3.69
CA SER A 30 24.98 -2.92 4.74
C SER A 30 24.79 -1.40 4.84
N ARG A 31 25.10 -0.80 6.00
CA ARG A 31 25.07 0.67 6.16
C ARG A 31 25.97 1.37 5.12
N ALA A 32 27.11 0.78 4.75
CA ALA A 32 27.99 1.34 3.73
C ALA A 32 27.32 1.34 2.33
N ASP A 33 26.63 0.25 1.97
CA ASP A 33 25.93 0.17 0.69
C ASP A 33 24.74 1.14 0.63
N ILE A 34 24.00 1.27 1.74
CA ILE A 34 22.89 2.22 1.85
C ILE A 34 23.40 3.66 1.70
N ALA A 35 24.50 4.03 2.37
CA ALA A 35 25.10 5.37 2.25
C ALA A 35 25.52 5.65 0.79
N ARG A 36 26.20 4.69 0.16
CA ARG A 36 26.66 4.84 -1.24
C ARG A 36 25.50 5.02 -2.23
N ARG A 37 24.40 4.29 -2.05
CA ARG A 37 23.24 4.33 -2.97
C ARG A 37 22.30 5.52 -2.72
N THR A 38 22.18 5.97 -1.46
CA THR A 38 21.31 7.11 -1.11
C THR A 38 22.04 8.46 -1.13
N GLY A 39 23.38 8.47 -1.13
CA GLY A 39 24.19 9.69 -1.03
C GLY A 39 24.19 10.32 0.37
N LEU A 40 23.63 9.66 1.38
CA LEU A 40 23.55 10.16 2.75
C LEU A 40 24.92 10.11 3.45
N ALA A 41 25.23 11.15 4.21
CA ALA A 41 26.43 11.17 5.06
C ALA A 41 26.38 10.02 6.10
N PRO A 42 27.52 9.34 6.40
CA PRO A 42 27.53 8.18 7.29
C PRO A 42 26.96 8.43 8.69
N SER A 43 27.20 9.62 9.26
CA SER A 43 26.68 10.03 10.57
C SER A 43 25.14 10.17 10.56
N ALA A 44 24.59 10.79 9.52
CA ALA A 44 23.15 10.94 9.34
C ALA A 44 22.48 9.57 9.14
N LEU A 45 23.06 8.72 8.29
CA LEU A 45 22.54 7.37 8.05
C LEU A 45 22.51 6.54 9.34
N THR A 46 23.59 6.57 10.12
CA THR A 46 23.68 5.80 11.38
C THR A 46 22.57 6.17 12.34
N ARG A 47 22.30 7.48 12.48
CA ARG A 47 21.20 7.99 13.31
C ARG A 47 19.83 7.53 12.77
N LEU A 48 19.56 7.71 11.48
CA LEU A 48 18.28 7.35 10.87
C LEU A 48 17.99 5.84 10.93
N VAL A 49 18.98 5.00 10.66
CA VAL A 49 18.83 3.54 10.75
C VAL A 49 18.55 3.13 12.20
N ARG A 50 19.23 3.74 13.19
CA ARG A 50 18.95 3.46 14.60
C ARG A 50 17.50 3.78 14.96
N GLU A 51 16.99 4.93 14.53
CA GLU A 51 15.59 5.32 14.75
C GLU A 51 14.62 4.31 14.10
N LEU A 52 14.86 3.96 12.82
CA LEU A 52 14.03 2.98 12.11
C LEU A 52 14.05 1.58 12.75
N ILE A 53 15.18 1.16 13.32
CA ILE A 53 15.30 -0.11 14.07
C ILE A 53 14.51 -0.01 15.38
N GLN A 54 14.64 1.09 16.12
CA GLN A 54 13.90 1.30 17.38
C GLN A 54 12.39 1.28 17.17
N GLU A 55 11.93 1.80 16.03
CA GLU A 55 10.53 1.75 15.64
C GLU A 55 10.11 0.37 15.09
N GLY A 56 11.06 -0.47 14.67
CA GLY A 56 10.79 -1.79 14.08
C GLY A 56 10.48 -1.75 12.57
N VAL A 57 10.64 -0.61 11.90
CA VAL A 57 10.41 -0.46 10.44
C VAL A 57 11.48 -1.21 9.64
N VAL A 58 12.70 -1.29 10.18
CA VAL A 58 13.80 -2.07 9.63
C VAL A 58 14.41 -2.94 10.73
N ILE A 59 15.03 -4.06 10.35
CA ILE A 59 15.61 -5.05 11.27
C ILE A 59 17.03 -5.42 10.86
N GLU A 60 17.82 -5.92 11.81
CA GLU A 60 19.15 -6.48 11.54
C GLU A 60 19.01 -7.98 11.23
N VAL A 61 19.42 -8.43 10.03
CA VAL A 61 19.18 -9.81 9.54
C VAL A 61 20.45 -10.67 9.44
N GLY A 62 21.49 -10.34 10.20
CA GLY A 62 22.75 -11.09 10.26
C GLY A 62 23.94 -10.37 9.61
N LYS A 63 25.00 -11.12 9.29
CA LYS A 63 26.28 -10.61 8.77
C LYS A 63 26.45 -10.97 7.29
N SER A 64 27.03 -10.08 6.47
CA SER A 64 27.25 -10.36 5.04
C SER A 64 28.27 -11.48 4.76
N HIS A 65 28.18 -12.10 3.57
CA HIS A 65 29.09 -13.14 3.07
C HIS A 65 30.43 -12.57 2.55
N SER A 66 31.11 -11.69 3.30
CA SER A 66 32.43 -11.20 2.91
C SER A 66 33.55 -12.10 3.47
N HIS A 67 34.52 -12.45 2.61
CA HIS A 67 35.68 -13.29 2.95
C HIS A 67 36.87 -12.50 3.56
N MET A 68 36.82 -11.17 3.58
CA MET A 68 37.83 -10.32 4.23
C MET A 68 37.21 -9.31 5.19
N GLY A 69 37.82 -9.14 6.38
CA GLY A 69 37.49 -8.12 7.38
C GLY A 69 36.31 -8.43 8.31
N ARG A 70 35.97 -7.47 9.18
CA ARG A 70 34.81 -7.55 10.09
C ARG A 70 33.52 -7.48 9.28
N ARG A 71 32.78 -8.60 9.24
CA ARG A 71 31.54 -8.71 8.47
C ARG A 71 30.49 -7.66 8.91
N PRO A 72 30.04 -6.75 8.04
CA PRO A 72 29.03 -5.77 8.39
C PRO A 72 27.67 -6.42 8.61
N THR A 73 26.93 -5.90 9.59
CA THR A 73 25.52 -6.28 9.82
C THR A 73 24.65 -5.77 8.68
N LEU A 74 23.78 -6.63 8.16
CA LEU A 74 22.81 -6.29 7.13
C LEU A 74 21.54 -5.74 7.77
N ILE A 75 21.02 -4.67 7.18
CA ILE A 75 19.75 -4.05 7.53
C ILE A 75 18.74 -4.46 6.46
N ALA A 76 17.55 -4.90 6.87
CA ALA A 76 16.45 -5.24 5.98
C ALA A 76 15.19 -4.47 6.34
N PHE A 77 14.32 -4.23 5.36
CA PHE A 77 12.96 -3.79 5.62
C PHE A 77 12.21 -4.88 6.41
N ASN A 78 11.38 -4.48 7.37
CA ASN A 78 10.54 -5.40 8.14
C ASN A 78 9.13 -5.45 7.54
N PRO A 79 8.78 -6.45 6.71
CA PRO A 79 7.44 -6.54 6.12
C PRO A 79 6.35 -6.73 7.18
N HIS A 80 6.70 -7.32 8.33
CA HIS A 80 5.77 -7.59 9.45
C HIS A 80 5.63 -6.40 10.42
N PHE A 81 6.23 -5.24 10.13
CA PHE A 81 6.09 -4.04 10.96
C PHE A 81 4.62 -3.61 11.13
N ALA A 82 3.84 -3.76 10.06
CA ALA A 82 2.42 -3.46 10.05
C ALA A 82 1.72 -4.21 8.91
N THR A 83 0.39 -4.12 8.87
CA THR A 83 -0.45 -4.66 7.81
C THR A 83 -1.30 -3.57 7.17
N THR A 84 -1.81 -3.83 5.97
CA THR A 84 -2.92 -3.08 5.36
C THR A 84 -4.04 -4.06 5.02
N ILE A 85 -5.24 -3.53 4.77
CA ILE A 85 -6.38 -4.32 4.35
C ILE A 85 -6.87 -3.81 3.00
N GLY A 86 -6.92 -4.69 2.00
CA GLY A 86 -7.55 -4.42 0.72
C GLY A 86 -8.97 -4.97 0.71
N ILE A 87 -9.93 -4.17 0.26
CA ILE A 87 -11.33 -4.55 0.09
C ILE A 87 -11.72 -4.30 -1.36
N LYS A 88 -12.33 -5.30 -2.01
CA LYS A 88 -12.98 -5.16 -3.32
C LYS A 88 -14.48 -5.25 -3.14
N VAL A 89 -15.20 -4.25 -3.66
CA VAL A 89 -16.65 -4.27 -3.74
C VAL A 89 -17.06 -4.85 -5.09
N GLU A 90 -17.69 -6.01 -5.06
CA GLU A 90 -18.34 -6.62 -6.23
C GLU A 90 -19.86 -6.40 -6.13
N ASP A 91 -20.64 -6.93 -7.07
CA ASP A 91 -22.09 -6.83 -7.11
C ASP A 91 -22.79 -7.84 -6.19
N VAL A 92 -22.15 -9.00 -6.01
CA VAL A 92 -22.66 -10.14 -5.22
C VAL A 92 -21.93 -10.35 -3.91
N ARG A 93 -20.78 -9.70 -3.66
CA ARG A 93 -20.02 -9.84 -2.40
C ARG A 93 -19.00 -8.73 -2.16
N LEU A 94 -18.50 -8.69 -0.94
CA LEU A 94 -17.23 -8.05 -0.57
C LEU A 94 -16.13 -9.10 -0.48
N LEU A 95 -14.96 -8.80 -1.05
CA LEU A 95 -13.74 -9.57 -0.86
C LEU A 95 -12.76 -8.74 -0.03
N GLY A 96 -12.17 -9.34 0.99
CA GLY A 96 -11.20 -8.69 1.86
C GLY A 96 -9.93 -9.52 2.02
N ALA A 97 -8.79 -8.84 2.05
CA ALA A 97 -7.49 -9.45 2.34
C ALA A 97 -6.67 -8.58 3.28
N ARG A 98 -6.11 -9.17 4.34
CA ARG A 98 -5.02 -8.56 5.12
C ARG A 98 -3.70 -8.89 4.44
N VAL A 99 -2.89 -7.87 4.20
CA VAL A 99 -1.57 -8.00 3.58
C VAL A 99 -0.49 -7.37 4.45
N ASP A 100 0.71 -7.96 4.41
CA ASP A 100 1.91 -7.32 4.96
C ASP A 100 2.45 -6.22 4.04
N LEU A 101 3.54 -5.55 4.42
CA LEU A 101 4.08 -4.43 3.66
C LEU A 101 4.88 -4.83 2.40
N ASP A 102 5.09 -6.13 2.17
CA ASP A 102 5.62 -6.69 0.93
C ASP A 102 4.49 -7.23 0.01
N GLY A 103 3.23 -7.04 0.40
CA GLY A 103 2.05 -7.42 -0.39
C GLY A 103 1.65 -8.89 -0.23
N ARG A 104 2.24 -9.62 0.72
CA ARG A 104 1.86 -11.01 0.98
C ARG A 104 0.53 -11.05 1.72
N ILE A 105 -0.41 -11.83 1.19
CA ILE A 105 -1.71 -12.04 1.83
C ILE A 105 -1.56 -12.99 3.02
N GLU A 106 -1.91 -12.51 4.21
CA GLU A 106 -1.88 -13.27 5.46
C GLU A 106 -3.24 -13.87 5.81
N ALA A 107 -4.32 -13.19 5.46
CA ALA A 107 -5.69 -13.63 5.73
C ALA A 107 -6.64 -13.12 4.65
N ARG A 108 -7.71 -13.88 4.39
CA ARG A 108 -8.80 -13.51 3.49
C ARG A 108 -10.14 -13.77 4.15
N ALA A 109 -11.12 -12.96 3.81
CA ALA A 109 -12.50 -13.15 4.20
C ALA A 109 -13.42 -12.54 3.13
N GLU A 110 -14.66 -13.00 3.07
CA GLU A 110 -15.66 -12.47 2.16
C GLU A 110 -17.03 -12.37 2.84
N ILE A 111 -17.84 -11.42 2.38
CA ILE A 111 -19.23 -11.24 2.84
C ILE A 111 -20.13 -11.21 1.61
N PRO A 112 -21.02 -12.19 1.40
CA PRO A 112 -21.95 -12.17 0.28
C PRO A 112 -23.07 -11.15 0.49
N PHE A 113 -23.58 -10.59 -0.61
CA PHE A 113 -24.78 -9.78 -0.62
C PHE A 113 -26.01 -10.65 -0.95
N LEU A 114 -27.08 -10.49 -0.16
CA LEU A 114 -28.35 -11.19 -0.40
C LEU A 114 -29.21 -10.51 -1.49
N LYS A 115 -28.90 -9.24 -1.81
CA LYS A 115 -29.57 -8.38 -2.79
C LYS A 115 -28.62 -7.26 -3.19
N SER A 116 -28.91 -6.55 -4.28
CA SER A 116 -28.15 -5.35 -4.67
C SER A 116 -27.98 -4.41 -3.47
N PRO A 117 -26.74 -4.15 -3.05
CA PRO A 117 -26.51 -3.54 -1.75
C PRO A 117 -26.62 -2.01 -1.83
N THR A 118 -27.24 -1.40 -0.82
CA THR A 118 -27.25 0.06 -0.71
C THR A 118 -25.87 0.55 -0.24
N PRO A 119 -25.46 1.79 -0.56
CA PRO A 119 -24.19 2.35 -0.09
C PRO A 119 -23.96 2.20 1.41
N THR A 120 -24.98 2.51 2.20
CA THR A 120 -24.92 2.40 3.66
C THR A 120 -24.76 0.96 4.14
N ALA A 121 -25.41 -0.01 3.48
CA ALA A 121 -25.25 -1.42 3.81
C ALA A 121 -23.83 -1.90 3.50
N VAL A 122 -23.29 -1.53 2.34
CA VAL A 122 -21.90 -1.85 2.00
C VAL A 122 -20.93 -1.25 2.99
N MET A 123 -21.05 0.03 3.35
CA MET A 123 -20.13 0.64 4.31
C MET A 123 -20.12 -0.08 5.67
N ARG A 124 -21.28 -0.55 6.15
CA ARG A 124 -21.35 -1.36 7.38
C ARG A 124 -20.66 -2.72 7.22
N GLN A 125 -20.86 -3.40 6.09
CA GLN A 125 -20.23 -4.69 5.84
C GLN A 125 -18.73 -4.56 5.56
N VAL A 126 -18.28 -3.45 4.97
CA VAL A 126 -16.84 -3.11 4.88
C VAL A 126 -16.26 -2.99 6.29
N VAL A 127 -16.95 -2.31 7.20
CA VAL A 127 -16.49 -2.17 8.60
C VAL A 127 -16.43 -3.53 9.31
N GLU A 128 -17.45 -4.37 9.15
CA GLU A 128 -17.47 -5.73 9.66
C GLU A 128 -16.28 -6.56 9.14
N LEU A 129 -16.10 -6.56 7.81
CA LEU A 129 -15.03 -7.32 7.15
C LEU A 129 -13.65 -6.85 7.58
N VAL A 130 -13.42 -5.53 7.60
CA VAL A 130 -12.16 -4.93 8.06
C VAL A 130 -11.88 -5.31 9.50
N ASN A 131 -12.87 -5.22 10.40
CA ASN A 131 -12.68 -5.58 11.81
C ASN A 131 -12.39 -7.08 11.99
N SER A 132 -12.96 -7.95 11.16
CA SER A 132 -12.66 -9.39 11.19
C SER A 132 -11.23 -9.72 10.73
N LEU A 133 -10.67 -8.90 9.83
CA LEU A 133 -9.33 -9.08 9.27
C LEU A 133 -8.25 -8.35 10.08
N ARG A 134 -8.59 -7.27 10.78
CA ARG A 134 -7.65 -6.40 11.50
C ARG A 134 -6.91 -7.17 12.58
N GLN A 135 -5.58 -7.15 12.52
CA GLN A 135 -4.70 -7.75 13.53
C GLN A 135 -3.43 -6.94 13.68
N GLY A 136 -3.00 -6.75 14.94
CA GLY A 136 -1.80 -5.98 15.25
C GLY A 136 -1.88 -4.53 14.76
N ARG A 137 -0.77 -4.03 14.24
CA ARG A 137 -0.69 -2.68 13.69
C ARG A 137 -1.20 -2.66 12.24
N THR A 138 -2.40 -2.13 12.02
CA THR A 138 -2.96 -1.91 10.67
C THR A 138 -2.83 -0.44 10.29
N LEU A 139 -2.21 -0.13 9.14
CA LEU A 139 -1.94 1.25 8.72
C LEU A 139 -3.13 1.92 8.03
N GLY A 140 -4.00 1.15 7.40
CA GLY A 140 -5.14 1.68 6.65
C GLY A 140 -5.81 0.64 5.77
N VAL A 141 -6.85 1.10 5.07
CA VAL A 141 -7.69 0.30 4.19
C VAL A 141 -7.67 0.86 2.77
N GLY A 142 -7.41 0.00 1.78
CA GLY A 142 -7.67 0.29 0.37
C GLY A 142 -9.01 -0.31 -0.03
N LEU A 143 -9.90 0.49 -0.60
CA LEU A 143 -11.21 0.07 -1.10
C LEU A 143 -11.22 0.26 -2.62
N CYS A 144 -11.41 -0.82 -3.38
CA CYS A 144 -11.59 -0.71 -4.82
C CYS A 144 -13.03 -1.04 -5.24
N ILE A 145 -13.52 -0.28 -6.21
CA ILE A 145 -14.91 -0.31 -6.69
C ILE A 145 -14.92 -0.28 -8.20
N SER A 146 -15.85 -1.03 -8.80
CA SER A 146 -16.11 -0.96 -10.23
C SER A 146 -16.89 0.31 -10.57
N GLY A 147 -16.34 1.17 -11.41
CA GLY A 147 -16.94 2.45 -11.76
C GLY A 147 -15.94 3.61 -11.81
N SER A 148 -16.47 4.81 -11.97
CA SER A 148 -15.68 6.04 -11.93
C SER A 148 -15.55 6.55 -10.50
N VAL A 149 -14.33 6.77 -10.05
CA VAL A 149 -14.00 7.21 -8.68
C VAL A 149 -13.29 8.56 -8.74
N ASP A 150 -13.61 9.45 -7.81
CA ASP A 150 -12.74 10.56 -7.43
C ASP A 150 -11.81 10.08 -6.31
N PRO A 151 -10.54 9.76 -6.60
CA PRO A 151 -9.62 9.20 -5.61
C PRO A 151 -9.08 10.27 -4.64
N ILE A 152 -9.28 11.56 -4.92
CA ILE A 152 -8.84 12.66 -4.06
C ILE A 152 -9.82 12.81 -2.89
N ASN A 153 -11.12 12.80 -3.20
CA ASN A 153 -12.18 12.95 -2.20
C ASN A 153 -12.75 11.60 -1.72
N GLY A 154 -12.36 10.50 -2.38
CA GLY A 154 -12.81 9.16 -2.07
C GLY A 154 -14.31 8.96 -2.28
N VAL A 155 -14.79 9.41 -3.44
CA VAL A 155 -16.20 9.38 -3.85
C VAL A 155 -16.37 8.44 -5.03
N ASP A 156 -17.32 7.51 -4.96
CA ASP A 156 -17.81 6.82 -6.15
C ASP A 156 -18.72 7.77 -6.94
N LEU A 157 -18.24 8.24 -8.09
CA LEU A 157 -18.97 9.15 -8.97
C LEU A 157 -20.09 8.40 -9.68
N TYR A 158 -19.79 7.20 -10.17
CA TYR A 158 -20.75 6.36 -10.87
C TYR A 158 -20.29 4.90 -10.97
N SER A 159 -21.10 4.00 -10.42
CA SER A 159 -20.94 2.54 -10.58
C SER A 159 -22.19 1.94 -11.24
N PRO A 160 -22.13 1.55 -12.53
CA PRO A 160 -23.25 0.91 -13.22
C PRO A 160 -23.68 -0.40 -12.54
N ILE A 161 -22.70 -1.20 -12.13
CA ILE A 161 -22.91 -2.54 -11.57
C ILE A 161 -23.58 -2.45 -10.19
N LEU A 162 -23.21 -1.46 -9.37
CA LEU A 162 -23.83 -1.25 -8.06
C LEU A 162 -25.08 -0.35 -8.12
N GLY A 163 -25.31 0.32 -9.25
CA GLY A 163 -26.38 1.32 -9.40
C GLY A 163 -26.15 2.59 -8.59
N TRP A 164 -24.90 2.92 -8.26
CA TRP A 164 -24.54 4.03 -7.38
C TRP A 164 -24.14 5.29 -8.16
N ARG A 165 -24.39 6.46 -7.56
CA ARG A 165 -24.00 7.77 -8.09
C ARG A 165 -23.66 8.72 -6.95
N ASN A 166 -22.53 9.41 -7.05
CA ASN A 166 -22.05 10.42 -6.10
C ASN A 166 -22.09 9.95 -4.63
N VAL A 167 -21.54 8.76 -4.35
CA VAL A 167 -21.50 8.18 -3.01
C VAL A 167 -20.16 8.51 -2.36
N ALA A 168 -20.18 9.32 -1.30
CA ALA A 168 -19.02 9.57 -0.47
C ALA A 168 -18.70 8.34 0.39
N LEU A 169 -17.50 7.78 0.24
CA LEU A 169 -17.10 6.52 0.89
C LEU A 169 -15.96 6.72 1.88
N GLN A 170 -14.93 7.47 1.49
CA GLN A 170 -13.73 7.63 2.31
C GLN A 170 -14.02 8.21 3.68
N THR A 171 -14.51 9.45 3.77
CA THR A 171 -14.71 10.12 5.07
C THR A 171 -15.66 9.36 6.01
N PRO A 172 -16.81 8.82 5.56
CA PRO A 172 -17.65 7.98 6.42
C PRO A 172 -16.92 6.74 6.93
N LEU A 173 -16.19 6.03 6.06
CA LEU A 173 -15.46 4.82 6.45
C LEU A 173 -14.29 5.13 7.38
N GLU A 174 -13.54 6.22 7.15
CA GLU A 174 -12.45 6.67 8.03
C GLU A 174 -12.98 6.92 9.45
N LYS A 175 -14.15 7.57 9.56
CA LYS A 175 -14.81 7.82 10.84
C LYS A 175 -15.27 6.53 11.52
N MET A 176 -15.80 5.56 10.76
CA MET A 176 -16.30 4.29 11.32
C MET A 176 -15.17 3.34 11.71
N LEU A 177 -14.03 3.37 11.02
CA LEU A 177 -12.91 2.45 11.20
C LEU A 177 -11.80 2.99 12.11
N GLU A 178 -11.74 4.32 12.28
CA GLU A 178 -10.61 5.01 12.91
C GLU A 178 -9.27 4.64 12.22
N LEU A 179 -9.32 4.53 10.90
CA LEU A 179 -8.20 4.18 10.02
C LEU A 179 -8.26 5.05 8.76
N SER A 180 -7.12 5.36 8.17
CA SER A 180 -7.07 5.97 6.84
C SER A 180 -7.68 5.05 5.80
N VAL A 181 -8.53 5.59 4.93
CA VAL A 181 -9.17 4.85 3.84
C VAL A 181 -8.81 5.49 2.52
N ARG A 182 -8.46 4.68 1.52
CA ARG A 182 -8.27 5.15 0.14
C ARG A 182 -9.22 4.41 -0.77
N VAL A 183 -9.94 5.16 -1.61
CA VAL A 183 -10.88 4.61 -2.57
C VAL A 183 -10.28 4.76 -3.95
N GLU A 184 -10.31 3.68 -4.74
CA GLU A 184 -9.74 3.64 -6.07
C GLU A 184 -10.65 2.84 -7.02
N ASN A 185 -10.54 3.11 -8.32
CA ASN A 185 -11.14 2.25 -9.33
C ASN A 185 -10.49 0.84 -9.30
N ASP A 186 -11.28 -0.20 -9.52
CA ASP A 186 -10.83 -1.60 -9.56
C ASP A 186 -9.72 -1.89 -10.58
N VAL A 187 -9.82 -1.35 -11.80
CA VAL A 187 -8.80 -1.52 -12.85
C VAL A 187 -7.52 -0.76 -12.52
N ASN A 188 -7.62 0.45 -11.94
CA ASN A 188 -6.44 1.17 -11.46
C ASN A 188 -5.74 0.39 -10.34
N ALA A 189 -6.49 -0.14 -9.36
CA ALA A 189 -5.95 -0.95 -8.28
C ALA A 189 -5.28 -2.24 -8.81
N LEU A 190 -5.90 -2.91 -9.79
CA LEU A 190 -5.29 -4.06 -10.47
C LEU A 190 -4.01 -3.67 -11.21
N THR A 191 -4.02 -2.53 -11.90
CA THR A 191 -2.84 -2.02 -12.62
C THR A 191 -1.67 -1.77 -11.67
N LEU A 192 -1.93 -1.23 -10.48
CA LEU A 192 -0.92 -1.07 -9.43
C LEU A 192 -0.43 -2.42 -8.88
N ALA A 193 -1.34 -3.40 -8.72
CA ALA A 193 -0.95 -4.75 -8.31
C ALA A 193 -0.03 -5.41 -9.35
N GLU A 194 -0.35 -5.28 -10.64
CA GLU A 194 0.51 -5.75 -11.75
C GLU A 194 1.85 -5.02 -11.79
N ARG A 195 1.85 -3.70 -11.51
CA ARG A 195 3.07 -2.88 -11.46
C ARG A 195 4.03 -3.32 -10.35
N TRP A 196 3.50 -3.73 -9.20
CA TRP A 196 4.33 -4.05 -8.02
C TRP A 196 4.64 -5.53 -7.87
N HIS A 197 3.73 -6.41 -8.28
CA HIS A 197 3.80 -7.84 -7.97
C HIS A 197 3.51 -8.76 -9.16
N GLY A 198 3.06 -8.22 -10.30
CA GLY A 198 2.62 -9.00 -11.45
C GLY A 198 3.50 -8.83 -12.68
N ALA A 199 2.90 -9.03 -13.84
CA ALA A 199 3.59 -9.00 -15.13
C ALA A 199 4.11 -7.60 -15.50
N GLY A 200 3.58 -6.55 -14.89
CA GLY A 200 4.00 -5.17 -15.09
C GLY A 200 5.28 -4.77 -14.35
N ALA A 201 5.83 -5.62 -13.47
CA ALA A 201 6.93 -5.24 -12.57
C ALA A 201 8.21 -4.79 -13.29
N GLU A 202 8.52 -5.40 -14.44
CA GLU A 202 9.73 -5.12 -15.22
C GLU A 202 9.56 -3.96 -16.22
N PHE A 203 8.34 -3.42 -16.37
CA PHE A 203 8.02 -2.42 -17.38
C PHE A 203 7.77 -1.05 -16.76
N ARG A 204 8.43 -0.01 -17.30
CA ARG A 204 8.16 1.39 -16.91
C ARG A 204 6.91 1.97 -17.56
N ASN A 205 6.48 1.38 -18.67
CA ASN A 205 5.29 1.81 -19.40
C ASN A 205 4.52 0.57 -19.82
N PHE A 206 3.25 0.47 -19.45
CA PHE A 206 2.38 -0.61 -19.89
C PHE A 206 0.91 -0.21 -19.73
N VAL A 207 0.04 -0.98 -20.39
CA VAL A 207 -1.41 -0.89 -20.24
C VAL A 207 -1.90 -2.21 -19.67
N CYS A 208 -2.65 -2.14 -18.57
CA CYS A 208 -3.41 -3.27 -18.06
C CYS A 208 -4.82 -3.19 -18.65
N LEU A 209 -5.22 -4.17 -19.44
CA LEU A 209 -6.56 -4.25 -20.04
C LEU A 209 -7.35 -5.37 -19.37
N THR A 210 -8.53 -5.02 -18.86
CA THR A 210 -9.49 -5.98 -18.31
C THR A 210 -10.62 -6.19 -19.30
N VAL A 211 -11.00 -7.46 -19.51
CA VAL A 211 -12.09 -7.86 -20.41
C VAL A 211 -12.99 -8.81 -19.63
N GLY A 212 -14.25 -8.42 -19.42
CA GLY A 212 -15.26 -9.17 -18.69
C GLY A 212 -16.65 -8.60 -18.94
N GLU A 213 -17.42 -8.36 -17.87
CA GLU A 213 -18.73 -7.68 -17.96
C GLU A 213 -18.62 -6.24 -18.53
N GLY A 214 -17.43 -5.67 -18.45
CA GLY A 214 -17.04 -4.46 -19.15
C GLY A 214 -15.60 -4.55 -19.68
N ILE A 215 -15.18 -3.49 -20.33
CA ILE A 215 -13.78 -3.28 -20.73
C ILE A 215 -13.27 -2.09 -19.94
N GLY A 216 -12.15 -2.26 -19.26
CA GLY A 216 -11.47 -1.19 -18.55
C GLY A 216 -9.96 -1.26 -18.75
N ALA A 217 -9.30 -0.11 -18.72
CA ALA A 217 -7.86 -0.02 -18.91
C ALA A 217 -7.22 0.89 -17.85
N GLY A 218 -6.08 0.46 -17.31
CA GLY A 218 -5.18 1.31 -16.53
C GLY A 218 -3.85 1.45 -17.24
N VAL A 219 -3.24 2.62 -17.14
CA VAL A 219 -2.01 2.96 -17.86
C VAL A 219 -0.94 3.40 -16.88
N VAL A 220 0.23 2.78 -16.98
CA VAL A 220 1.44 3.23 -16.28
C VAL A 220 2.35 3.92 -17.27
N ILE A 221 2.81 5.12 -16.92
CA ILE A 221 3.76 5.90 -17.71
C ILE A 221 4.90 6.34 -16.78
N ASN A 222 6.13 6.01 -17.16
CA ASN A 222 7.35 6.33 -16.42
C ASN A 222 7.46 5.74 -15.00
N GLY A 223 6.80 4.60 -14.77
CA GLY A 223 6.95 3.79 -13.55
C GLY A 223 5.88 4.03 -12.52
#